data_AF-A0A7E5WIQ0-F1
#
_entry.id   AF-A0A7E5WIQ0-F1
#
_cell.length_a   1.000
_cell.length_b   1.000
_cell.length_c   1.000
_cell.angle_alpha   90.00
_cell.angle_beta   90.00
_cell.angle_gamma   90.00
#
_symmetry.space_group_name_H-M   'P 1'
#
loop_
_entity.id
_entity.type
_entity.pdbx_description
1 polymer ?
#
loop_
_entity_poly.entity_id
_entity_poly.type
_entity_poly.pdbx_seq_one_letter_code
_entity_poly.pdbx_strand_id
1 'polypeptide(L)'
;MEENLFHNIMLVISLKLFRSRPFSCLLRNTSNYRFEIKTILQWFYKRIGDAKMGAKASNMQQSSSNGTDADNYVESVVCHENDINENEMKVFDIGDEGKVLIVKQKGEINAMGTACTHYGAPLVSGALGDGRVRCPWHGACFNIKTGDIEDFPGFDAIPCYKVTITPKGEVKVRAKLSELKSKKRIKDIGMDTRTDQTVAVIIGGGPSGATCAETLRSEGFKGRVIMVCKEKYLPYDRVKVSKISSIAAIEKLEVRTDEYYRNANIEVIKGNGATKVDAAKKIVHLEDGKQLNFDKLFIATGVTPRIPDIPGVNLKNIFTVRDYEDSVNILNALGTEKDKHVVVLGLSYIGLESASSCNEKSKSMTVVGKDKTPLGILFGHEIGRSLQKFYEDRGVKFEFETVISKCNGENGYIKSVELTNGKVLPADMLIMGIGSVLNTGFLKDSGLAIEPNGAVTVDNRLETNIKDIYAGGDMASAPVFAAGNKNIAISHIGLAQYHGRIAAFNMANKETFLKSVPFFWTVLFGKSIRYAGCGKAASTQIVGDIEELKFVIYFFDENDKVIAVGSCMRDPVVAQYAEFVTQGKTLYKKDLTEDPFAWTKEITNFEQ
;
A
#
# COMPACT_ATOMS: atom_id res chain seq x y z
N MET A 1 -25.98 -9.27 42.15
CA MET A 1 -25.44 -8.92 40.81
C MET A 1 -24.74 -10.09 40.10
N GLU A 2 -24.44 -11.21 40.77
CA GLU A 2 -23.84 -12.39 40.09
C GLU A 2 -24.87 -13.42 39.59
N GLU A 3 -26.10 -13.47 40.12
CA GLU A 3 -27.14 -14.40 39.65
C GLU A 3 -27.77 -14.00 38.30
N ASN A 4 -27.83 -12.70 37.98
CA ASN A 4 -28.35 -12.22 36.68
C ASN A 4 -27.38 -12.44 35.51
N LEU A 5 -26.09 -12.65 35.78
CA LEU A 5 -25.10 -12.95 34.74
C LEU A 5 -25.18 -14.44 34.33
N PHE A 6 -25.44 -15.32 35.30
CA PHE A 6 -25.58 -16.76 35.06
C PHE A 6 -26.85 -17.10 34.26
N HIS A 7 -27.97 -16.41 34.53
CA HIS A 7 -29.22 -16.58 33.78
C HIS A 7 -29.10 -16.11 32.31
N ASN A 8 -28.41 -14.99 32.06
CA ASN A 8 -28.22 -14.45 30.72
C ASN A 8 -27.24 -15.28 29.87
N ILE A 9 -26.21 -15.88 30.49
CA ILE A 9 -25.27 -16.76 29.78
C ILE A 9 -25.94 -18.10 29.40
N MET A 10 -26.80 -18.66 30.25
CA MET A 10 -27.56 -19.88 29.93
C MET A 10 -28.62 -19.65 28.83
N LEU A 11 -29.17 -18.44 28.72
CA LEU A 11 -30.08 -18.04 27.64
C LEU A 11 -29.36 -17.98 26.29
N VAL A 12 -28.14 -17.43 26.26
CA VAL A 12 -27.32 -17.29 25.04
C VAL A 12 -26.79 -18.65 24.55
N ILE A 13 -26.49 -19.57 25.46
CA ILE A 13 -26.06 -20.94 25.11
C ILE A 13 -27.26 -21.76 24.59
N SER A 14 -28.45 -21.60 25.18
CA SER A 14 -29.68 -22.26 24.70
C SER A 14 -30.11 -21.77 23.30
N LEU A 15 -29.85 -20.49 22.96
CA LEU A 15 -30.20 -19.92 21.65
C LEU A 15 -29.22 -20.29 20.51
N LYS A 16 -27.98 -20.70 20.83
CA LYS A 16 -26.98 -21.09 19.81
C LYS A 16 -27.01 -22.57 19.44
N LEU A 17 -27.53 -23.44 20.30
CA LEU A 17 -27.58 -24.89 20.04
C LEU A 17 -28.83 -25.36 19.27
N PHE A 18 -29.82 -24.48 19.05
CA PHE A 18 -31.11 -24.83 18.42
C PHE A 18 -31.27 -24.44 16.93
N ARG A 19 -30.18 -24.15 16.21
CA ARG A 19 -30.25 -23.72 14.78
C ARG A 19 -29.84 -24.76 13.74
N SER A 20 -29.95 -26.06 14.03
CA SER A 20 -29.78 -27.10 13.02
C SER A 20 -30.68 -28.34 13.23
N ARG A 21 -31.82 -28.34 12.51
CA ARG A 21 -32.70 -29.47 12.12
C ARG A 21 -33.67 -30.07 13.18
N PRO A 22 -34.80 -30.71 12.74
CA PRO A 22 -36.10 -30.59 13.39
C PRO A 22 -36.39 -31.64 14.48
N PHE A 23 -37.41 -31.30 15.29
CA PHE A 23 -38.02 -32.08 16.37
C PHE A 23 -38.39 -33.52 15.95
N SER A 24 -37.77 -34.52 16.56
CA SER A 24 -38.46 -35.75 17.01
C SER A 24 -37.58 -36.57 17.95
N CYS A 25 -38.12 -36.85 19.13
CA CYS A 25 -37.72 -37.89 20.10
C CYS A 25 -36.29 -37.85 20.68
N LEU A 26 -36.18 -37.51 21.98
CA LEU A 26 -35.30 -38.23 22.93
C LEU A 26 -35.56 -37.79 24.38
N LEU A 27 -36.44 -38.54 25.06
CA LEU A 27 -36.34 -38.77 26.50
C LEU A 27 -35.44 -40.01 26.68
N ARG A 28 -34.27 -39.84 27.33
CA ARG A 28 -33.59 -40.77 28.28
C ARG A 28 -32.07 -40.56 28.31
N ASN A 29 -31.53 -40.68 29.52
CA ASN A 29 -30.11 -40.77 29.92
C ASN A 29 -29.28 -39.48 30.09
N THR A 30 -29.49 -38.85 31.24
CA THR A 30 -28.59 -37.88 31.87
C THR A 30 -27.51 -38.58 32.72
N SER A 31 -26.37 -38.92 32.12
CA SER A 31 -25.15 -39.26 32.91
C SER A 31 -23.83 -38.86 32.22
N ASN A 32 -23.79 -38.75 30.89
CA ASN A 32 -22.57 -38.38 30.17
C ASN A 32 -22.28 -36.87 30.04
N TYR A 33 -23.27 -36.00 30.27
CA TYR A 33 -23.07 -34.53 30.17
C TYR A 33 -22.33 -33.90 31.36
N ARG A 34 -22.19 -34.61 32.49
CA ARG A 34 -21.52 -34.06 33.69
C ARG A 34 -19.98 -34.10 33.60
N PHE A 35 -19.41 -34.90 32.70
CA PHE A 35 -17.96 -35.01 32.57
C PHE A 35 -17.36 -33.92 31.67
N GLU A 36 -18.04 -33.56 30.57
CA GLU A 36 -17.56 -32.53 29.64
C GLU A 36 -17.69 -31.09 30.17
N ILE A 37 -18.69 -30.80 31.01
CA ILE A 37 -18.88 -29.47 31.61
C ILE A 37 -17.79 -29.15 32.65
N LYS A 38 -17.28 -30.14 33.39
CA LYS A 38 -16.19 -29.94 34.37
C LYS A 38 -14.87 -29.55 33.69
N THR A 39 -14.56 -30.13 32.53
CA THR A 39 -13.34 -29.86 31.77
C THR A 39 -13.37 -28.46 31.13
N ILE A 40 -14.54 -28.02 30.66
CA ILE A 40 -14.74 -26.68 30.09
C ILE A 40 -14.69 -25.59 31.18
N LEU A 41 -15.24 -25.85 32.37
CA LEU A 41 -15.17 -24.92 33.51
C LEU A 41 -13.76 -24.76 34.06
N GLN A 42 -12.94 -25.83 34.11
CA GLN A 42 -11.52 -25.72 34.50
C GLN A 42 -10.69 -24.93 33.49
N TRP A 43 -10.99 -25.05 32.20
CA TRP A 43 -10.36 -24.23 31.15
C TRP A 43 -10.76 -22.74 31.26
N PHE A 44 -12.03 -22.45 31.59
CA PHE A 44 -12.52 -21.08 31.79
C PHE A 44 -11.97 -20.42 33.07
N TYR A 45 -11.87 -21.15 34.18
CA TYR A 45 -11.31 -20.63 35.44
C TYR A 45 -9.82 -20.29 35.33
N LYS A 46 -9.03 -21.09 34.58
CA LYS A 46 -7.61 -20.81 34.32
C LYS A 46 -7.45 -19.51 33.52
N ARG A 47 -8.32 -19.26 32.53
CA ARG A 47 -8.27 -18.06 31.69
C ARG A 47 -8.75 -16.77 32.38
N ILE A 48 -9.66 -16.89 33.35
CA ILE A 48 -10.12 -15.75 34.16
C ILE A 48 -9.09 -15.41 35.27
N GLY A 49 -8.36 -16.40 35.78
CA GLY A 49 -7.22 -16.19 36.69
C GLY A 49 -6.09 -15.40 36.04
N ASP A 50 -5.76 -15.70 34.78
CA ASP A 50 -4.73 -14.99 34.02
C ASP A 50 -5.17 -13.56 33.59
N ALA A 51 -6.48 -13.30 33.53
CA ALA A 51 -7.04 -12.00 33.16
C ALA A 51 -7.13 -10.99 34.33
N LYS A 52 -6.84 -11.39 35.58
CA LYS A 52 -6.81 -10.48 36.75
C LYS A 52 -5.41 -10.07 37.22
N MET A 53 -4.37 -10.37 36.44
CA MET A 53 -3.00 -9.91 36.66
C MET A 53 -2.46 -8.98 35.54
N GLY A 54 -3.35 -8.28 34.83
CA GLY A 54 -2.99 -7.41 33.70
C GLY A 54 -3.75 -6.09 33.69
N ALA A 55 -3.74 -5.33 34.79
CA ALA A 55 -4.20 -3.95 34.82
C ALA A 55 -3.49 -3.16 35.93
N LYS A 56 -2.24 -2.77 35.69
CA LYS A 56 -1.62 -1.62 36.36
C LYS A 56 -1.00 -0.75 35.28
N ALA A 57 -1.41 0.52 35.28
CA ALA A 57 -0.84 1.57 34.46
C ALA A 57 0.69 1.62 34.63
N SER A 58 1.43 1.43 33.55
CA SER A 58 2.86 1.66 33.52
C SER A 58 3.10 3.15 33.26
N ASN A 59 3.29 3.92 34.34
CA ASN A 59 4.13 5.11 34.28
C ASN A 59 5.55 4.64 33.94
N MET A 60 6.04 4.96 32.74
CA MET A 60 7.48 4.85 32.44
C MET A 60 8.20 6.00 33.16
N GLN A 61 8.55 5.77 34.43
CA GLN A 61 9.78 6.34 34.96
C GLN A 61 10.93 5.58 34.31
N GLN A 62 11.78 6.29 33.58
CA GLN A 62 13.09 5.78 33.17
C GLN A 62 13.89 5.44 34.42
N SER A 63 13.86 4.16 34.79
CA SER A 63 14.92 3.56 35.59
C SER A 63 16.08 3.27 34.66
N SER A 64 17.17 4.01 34.85
CA SER A 64 18.48 3.72 34.28
C SER A 64 18.96 2.34 34.76
N SER A 65 18.68 1.30 33.99
CA SER A 65 19.38 0.02 34.08
C SER A 65 20.22 -0.18 32.83
N ASN A 66 21.51 0.12 32.94
CA ASN A 66 22.54 -0.23 31.97
C ASN A 66 22.67 -1.77 31.88
N GLY A 67 21.81 -2.40 31.10
CA GLY A 67 21.92 -3.80 30.68
C GLY A 67 21.87 -3.88 29.16
N THR A 68 22.96 -4.30 28.54
CA THR A 68 23.21 -4.29 27.10
C THR A 68 22.33 -5.27 26.33
N ASP A 69 21.35 -4.78 25.56
CA ASP A 69 20.59 -5.54 24.54
C ASP A 69 21.41 -5.75 23.23
N ALA A 70 22.74 -5.67 23.35
CA ALA A 70 23.68 -5.63 22.23
C ALA A 70 24.03 -7.02 21.68
N ASP A 71 23.87 -8.10 22.46
CA ASP A 71 24.52 -9.39 22.18
C ASP A 71 23.63 -10.65 22.20
N ASN A 72 22.31 -10.54 22.08
CA ASN A 72 21.46 -11.74 22.02
C ASN A 72 21.28 -12.24 20.57
N TYR A 73 22.19 -13.13 20.16
CA TYR A 73 22.21 -13.78 18.85
C TYR A 73 21.87 -15.27 18.96
N VAL A 74 21.23 -15.79 17.92
CA VAL A 74 21.15 -17.23 17.65
C VAL A 74 22.10 -17.55 16.50
N GLU A 75 22.84 -18.65 16.62
CA GLU A 75 23.69 -19.19 15.55
C GLU A 75 23.39 -20.69 15.41
N SER A 76 22.95 -21.10 14.22
CA SER A 76 22.62 -22.50 13.94
C SER A 76 23.00 -22.87 12.51
N VAL A 77 23.30 -24.15 12.31
CA VAL A 77 23.25 -24.75 10.97
C VAL A 77 21.78 -24.76 10.56
N VAL A 78 21.47 -24.22 9.37
CA VAL A 78 20.09 -24.14 8.86
C VAL A 78 19.84 -25.09 7.70
N CYS A 79 20.88 -25.39 6.92
CA CYS A 79 20.86 -26.36 5.81
C CYS A 79 22.28 -26.73 5.37
N HIS A 80 22.39 -27.65 4.41
CA HIS A 80 23.59 -27.87 3.61
C HIS A 80 23.53 -27.01 2.33
N GLU A 81 24.68 -26.59 1.79
CA GLU A 81 24.77 -25.80 0.55
C GLU A 81 24.20 -26.48 -0.71
N ASN A 82 23.94 -27.80 -0.63
CA ASN A 82 23.35 -28.63 -1.67
C ASN A 82 21.82 -28.75 -1.52
N ASP A 83 21.26 -28.30 -0.40
CA ASP A 83 19.81 -28.28 -0.17
C ASP A 83 19.13 -27.13 -0.93
N ILE A 84 19.93 -26.22 -1.50
CA ILE A 84 19.47 -25.07 -2.28
C ILE A 84 20.21 -25.00 -3.61
N ASN A 85 19.43 -24.95 -4.68
CA ASN A 85 19.93 -24.86 -6.05
C ASN A 85 20.36 -23.42 -6.37
N GLU A 86 21.15 -23.28 -7.44
CA GLU A 86 21.48 -21.97 -7.98
C GLU A 86 20.21 -21.24 -8.45
N ASN A 87 20.08 -19.96 -8.12
CA ASN A 87 18.90 -19.12 -8.38
C ASN A 87 17.62 -19.62 -7.70
N GLU A 88 17.75 -20.20 -6.52
CA GLU A 88 16.64 -20.65 -5.69
C GLU A 88 16.57 -19.83 -4.39
N MET A 89 15.36 -19.77 -3.82
CA MET A 89 15.13 -19.27 -2.47
C MET A 89 14.31 -20.28 -1.65
N LYS A 90 14.72 -20.54 -0.41
CA LYS A 90 14.09 -21.53 0.49
C LYS A 90 14.06 -21.01 1.93
N VAL A 91 13.01 -21.36 2.67
CA VAL A 91 12.89 -20.99 4.08
C VAL A 91 13.38 -22.14 4.95
N PHE A 92 14.24 -21.82 5.91
CA PHE A 92 14.75 -22.76 6.90
C PHE A 92 14.51 -22.22 8.32
N ASP A 93 14.36 -23.13 9.27
CA ASP A 93 14.27 -22.80 10.68
C ASP A 93 15.67 -22.50 11.24
N ILE A 94 15.78 -21.56 12.19
CA ILE A 94 17.03 -21.22 12.88
C ILE A 94 16.88 -21.53 14.37
N GLY A 95 17.19 -22.78 14.74
CA GLY A 95 16.82 -23.32 16.05
C GLY A 95 15.31 -23.22 16.28
N ASP A 96 14.90 -22.95 17.53
CA ASP A 96 13.50 -22.75 17.91
C ASP A 96 13.06 -21.26 17.84
N GLU A 97 13.95 -20.38 17.40
CA GLU A 97 13.81 -18.92 17.56
C GLU A 97 13.11 -18.23 16.38
N GLY A 98 13.08 -18.87 15.20
CA GLY A 98 12.43 -18.30 14.03
C GLY A 98 12.80 -18.95 12.71
N LYS A 99 12.60 -18.20 11.63
CA LYS A 99 12.83 -18.65 10.26
C LYS A 99 13.62 -17.63 9.47
N VAL A 100 14.45 -18.13 8.57
CA VAL A 100 15.26 -17.33 7.65
C VAL A 100 14.98 -17.74 6.20
N LEU A 101 15.01 -16.78 5.29
CA LEU A 101 14.98 -17.03 3.85
C LEU A 101 16.43 -17.12 3.37
N ILE A 102 16.81 -18.28 2.85
CA ILE A 102 18.10 -18.52 2.21
C ILE A 102 17.94 -18.34 0.71
N VAL A 103 18.85 -17.59 0.10
CA VAL A 103 18.89 -17.35 -1.35
C VAL A 103 20.28 -17.71 -1.84
N LYS A 104 20.36 -18.55 -2.88
CA LYS A 104 21.63 -18.89 -3.54
C LYS A 104 21.65 -18.30 -4.94
N GLN A 105 22.61 -17.43 -5.21
CA GLN A 105 22.76 -16.75 -6.50
C GLN A 105 24.21 -16.31 -6.71
N LYS A 106 24.70 -16.47 -7.95
CA LYS A 106 26.08 -16.23 -8.38
C LYS A 106 27.09 -16.99 -7.49
N GLY A 107 26.74 -18.22 -7.09
CA GLY A 107 27.55 -19.05 -6.21
C GLY A 107 27.63 -18.60 -4.75
N GLU A 108 26.92 -17.53 -4.37
CA GLU A 108 26.87 -17.02 -3.00
C GLU A 108 25.56 -17.41 -2.30
N ILE A 109 25.64 -17.73 -1.00
CA ILE A 109 24.48 -17.99 -0.16
C ILE A 109 24.24 -16.81 0.78
N ASN A 110 23.06 -16.21 0.68
CA ASN A 110 22.62 -15.09 1.50
C ASN A 110 21.46 -15.52 2.40
N ALA A 111 21.35 -14.93 3.59
CA ALA A 111 20.26 -15.16 4.54
C ALA A 111 19.55 -13.86 4.90
N MET A 112 18.23 -13.83 4.79
CA MET A 112 17.42 -12.63 4.97
C MET A 112 16.09 -12.91 5.68
N GLY A 113 15.37 -11.85 6.07
CA GLY A 113 14.02 -11.93 6.61
C GLY A 113 13.03 -12.62 5.65
N THR A 114 12.06 -13.34 6.21
CA THR A 114 11.12 -14.18 5.43
C THR A 114 9.90 -13.45 4.87
N ALA A 115 9.64 -12.22 5.33
CA ALA A 115 8.41 -11.50 5.03
C ALA A 115 8.69 -10.07 4.55
N CYS A 116 7.90 -9.63 3.58
CA CYS A 116 7.92 -8.26 3.09
C CYS A 116 7.54 -7.28 4.21
N THR A 117 8.32 -6.22 4.39
CA THR A 117 8.09 -5.23 5.45
C THR A 117 6.87 -4.35 5.25
N HIS A 118 6.29 -4.31 4.05
CA HIS A 118 5.05 -3.55 3.78
C HIS A 118 3.88 -4.17 4.55
N TYR A 119 3.30 -5.27 4.07
CA TYR A 119 2.17 -5.97 4.71
C TYR A 119 2.40 -7.47 4.94
N GLY A 120 3.67 -7.90 5.09
CA GLY A 120 3.99 -9.24 5.59
C GLY A 120 3.90 -10.39 4.57
N ALA A 121 3.86 -10.09 3.26
CA ALA A 121 3.84 -11.12 2.23
C ALA A 121 5.05 -12.07 2.36
N PRO A 122 4.87 -13.40 2.27
CA PRO A 122 5.97 -14.34 2.34
C PRO A 122 6.87 -14.21 1.11
N LEU A 123 8.12 -13.80 1.29
CA LEU A 123 9.05 -13.49 0.19
C LEU A 123 9.47 -14.73 -0.61
N VAL A 124 9.45 -15.92 0.01
CA VAL A 124 9.67 -17.20 -0.68
C VAL A 124 8.64 -17.48 -1.79
N SER A 125 7.47 -16.82 -1.75
CA SER A 125 6.46 -16.92 -2.81
C SER A 125 6.54 -15.76 -3.82
N GLY A 126 7.56 -14.90 -3.70
CA GLY A 126 7.82 -13.79 -4.59
C GLY A 126 8.52 -14.17 -5.89
N ALA A 127 9.07 -13.18 -6.58
CA ALA A 127 9.94 -13.38 -7.74
C ALA A 127 11.39 -13.07 -7.37
N LEU A 128 12.30 -14.03 -7.57
CA LEU A 128 13.73 -13.81 -7.44
C LEU A 128 14.28 -13.23 -8.75
N GLY A 129 14.79 -12.00 -8.69
CA GLY A 129 15.50 -11.34 -9.79
C GLY A 129 17.01 -11.35 -9.59
N ASP A 130 17.73 -10.56 -10.39
CA ASP A 130 19.18 -10.42 -10.21
C ASP A 130 19.46 -9.55 -8.97
N GLY A 131 20.05 -10.15 -7.93
CA GLY A 131 20.45 -9.47 -6.70
C GLY A 131 19.30 -9.02 -5.79
N ARG A 132 18.03 -9.35 -6.10
CA ARG A 132 16.87 -8.88 -5.33
C ARG A 132 15.68 -9.83 -5.35
N VAL A 133 14.84 -9.76 -4.33
CA VAL A 133 13.54 -10.45 -4.26
C VAL A 133 12.40 -9.44 -4.35
N ARG A 134 11.44 -9.71 -5.25
CA ARG A 134 10.22 -8.91 -5.41
C ARG A 134 9.05 -9.57 -4.68
N CYS A 135 8.40 -8.79 -3.83
CA CYS A 135 7.22 -9.16 -3.08
C CYS A 135 6.08 -9.57 -4.03
N PRO A 136 5.42 -10.72 -3.79
CA PRO A 136 4.36 -11.19 -4.66
C PRO A 136 3.14 -10.26 -4.62
N TRP A 137 2.83 -9.70 -3.45
CA TRP A 137 1.57 -8.98 -3.20
C TRP A 137 1.54 -7.56 -3.72
N HIS A 138 2.61 -6.81 -3.46
CA HIS A 138 2.61 -5.35 -3.64
C HIS A 138 3.77 -4.84 -4.50
N GLY A 139 4.69 -5.73 -4.91
CA GLY A 139 5.77 -5.38 -5.83
C GLY A 139 7.02 -4.78 -5.18
N ALA A 140 7.05 -4.54 -3.86
CA ALA A 140 8.25 -4.06 -3.16
C ALA A 140 9.45 -4.99 -3.39
N CYS A 141 10.63 -4.44 -3.64
CA CYS A 141 11.86 -5.21 -3.87
C CYS A 141 12.86 -4.99 -2.75
N PHE A 142 13.57 -6.06 -2.39
CA PHE A 142 14.63 -6.02 -1.40
C PHE A 142 15.90 -6.63 -1.96
N ASN A 143 17.03 -5.95 -1.77
CA ASN A 143 18.35 -6.44 -2.12
C ASN A 143 18.65 -7.73 -1.31
N ILE A 144 19.12 -8.80 -1.94
CA ILE A 144 19.37 -10.07 -1.24
C ILE A 144 20.57 -10.02 -0.28
N LYS A 145 21.52 -9.11 -0.52
CA LYS A 145 22.74 -8.98 0.29
C LYS A 145 22.52 -8.03 1.47
N THR A 146 21.92 -6.88 1.22
CA THR A 146 21.76 -5.83 2.24
C THR A 146 20.39 -5.82 2.90
N GLY A 147 19.37 -6.37 2.24
CA GLY A 147 17.98 -6.30 2.69
C GLY A 147 17.35 -4.93 2.48
N ASP A 148 18.08 -3.96 1.95
CA ASP A 148 17.57 -2.63 1.67
C ASP A 148 16.43 -2.69 0.65
N ILE A 149 15.42 -1.86 0.85
CA ILE A 149 14.33 -1.69 -0.10
C ILE A 149 14.86 -0.97 -1.35
N GLU A 150 14.65 -1.57 -2.52
CA GLU A 150 15.12 -1.04 -3.80
C GLU A 150 13.99 -0.57 -4.72
N ASP A 151 12.80 -1.16 -4.53
CA ASP A 151 11.56 -0.80 -5.21
C ASP A 151 10.43 -0.87 -4.18
N PHE A 152 9.38 -0.10 -4.40
CA PHE A 152 8.39 0.25 -3.38
C PHE A 152 7.05 -0.46 -3.67
N PRO A 153 6.13 -0.59 -2.70
CA PRO A 153 5.92 0.23 -1.49
C PRO A 153 6.64 -0.23 -0.22
N GLY A 154 6.73 0.68 0.75
CA GLY A 154 7.26 0.42 2.09
C GLY A 154 8.37 1.39 2.48
N PHE A 155 8.78 1.37 3.74
CA PHE A 155 9.84 2.26 4.26
C PHE A 155 10.96 1.50 4.98
N ASP A 156 10.71 0.26 5.35
CA ASP A 156 11.65 -0.53 6.15
C ASP A 156 12.36 -1.54 5.24
N ALA A 157 13.66 -1.70 5.47
CA ALA A 157 14.44 -2.80 4.94
C ALA A 157 14.07 -4.10 5.66
N ILE A 158 14.44 -5.24 5.07
CA ILE A 158 14.43 -6.52 5.77
C ILE A 158 15.78 -6.75 6.47
N PRO A 159 15.81 -7.47 7.59
CA PRO A 159 17.06 -7.90 8.18
C PRO A 159 17.81 -8.87 7.26
N CYS A 160 19.14 -8.76 7.23
CA CYS A 160 20.04 -9.72 6.62
C CYS A 160 20.97 -10.29 7.69
N TYR A 161 21.26 -11.58 7.58
CA TYR A 161 21.94 -12.34 8.62
C TYR A 161 23.31 -12.81 8.12
N LYS A 162 24.25 -12.92 9.05
CA LYS A 162 25.60 -13.38 8.71
C LYS A 162 25.55 -14.87 8.36
N VAL A 163 26.07 -15.21 7.18
CA VAL A 163 26.21 -16.59 6.71
C VAL A 163 27.67 -17.04 6.84
N THR A 164 27.90 -18.29 7.23
CA THR A 164 29.21 -18.93 7.19
C THR A 164 29.05 -20.37 6.71
N ILE A 165 29.77 -20.75 5.65
CA ILE A 165 29.76 -22.11 5.12
C ILE A 165 30.94 -22.86 5.73
N THR A 166 30.69 -24.01 6.35
CA THR A 166 31.76 -24.84 6.92
C THR A 166 32.49 -25.63 5.82
N PRO A 167 33.70 -26.17 6.07
CA PRO A 167 34.39 -27.04 5.11
C PRO A 167 33.61 -28.31 4.72
N LYS A 168 32.56 -28.66 5.48
CA LYS A 168 31.65 -29.77 5.19
C LYS A 168 30.42 -29.35 4.37
N GLY A 169 30.34 -28.09 3.93
CA GLY A 169 29.21 -27.55 3.17
C GLY A 169 27.99 -27.16 4.03
N GLU A 170 28.13 -27.11 5.36
CA GLU A 170 27.02 -26.70 6.24
C GLU A 170 26.87 -25.17 6.23
N VAL A 171 25.65 -24.69 6.00
CA VAL A 171 25.30 -23.27 6.02
C VAL A 171 24.91 -22.88 7.45
N LYS A 172 25.77 -22.13 8.12
CA LYS A 172 25.50 -21.52 9.43
C LYS A 172 24.99 -20.11 9.26
N VAL A 173 23.92 -19.77 9.98
CA VAL A 173 23.36 -18.43 10.03
C VAL A 173 23.42 -17.90 11.44
N ARG A 174 23.94 -16.68 11.59
CA ARG A 174 23.91 -15.92 12.85
C ARG A 174 22.97 -14.73 12.71
N ALA A 175 21.93 -14.69 13.55
CA ALA A 175 20.88 -13.68 13.50
C ALA A 175 20.64 -13.06 14.88
N LYS A 176 20.32 -11.76 14.92
CA LYS A 176 19.91 -11.08 16.16
C LYS A 176 18.46 -11.46 16.47
N LEU A 177 18.17 -11.84 17.71
CA LEU A 177 16.83 -12.32 18.08
C LEU A 177 15.74 -11.25 17.91
N SER A 178 16.07 -9.98 18.14
CA SER A 178 15.13 -8.86 17.95
C SER A 178 14.77 -8.63 16.48
N GLU A 179 15.69 -8.93 15.55
CA GLU A 179 15.44 -8.83 14.10
C GLU A 179 14.56 -9.97 13.60
N LEU A 180 14.76 -11.20 14.11
CA LEU A 180 13.90 -12.34 13.82
C LEU A 180 12.45 -12.08 14.27
N LYS A 181 12.27 -11.42 15.42
CA LYS A 181 10.96 -11.07 15.98
C LYS A 181 10.28 -9.92 15.21
N SER A 182 11.00 -8.83 14.94
CA SER A 182 10.45 -7.64 14.29
C SER A 182 10.25 -7.83 12.78
N LYS A 183 11.08 -8.67 12.13
CA LYS A 183 11.12 -8.93 10.67
C LYS A 183 11.36 -7.69 9.81
N LYS A 184 11.80 -6.58 10.43
CA LYS A 184 11.98 -5.28 9.80
C LYS A 184 13.24 -4.62 10.34
N ARG A 185 13.88 -3.82 9.51
CA ARG A 185 15.03 -3.01 9.86
C ARG A 185 14.83 -1.60 9.30
N ILE A 186 14.88 -0.60 10.17
CA ILE A 186 14.96 0.79 9.72
C ILE A 186 16.41 1.02 9.28
N LYS A 187 16.62 1.58 8.09
CA LYS A 187 17.96 1.90 7.61
C LYS A 187 18.58 2.98 8.50
N ASP A 188 19.85 2.79 8.84
CA ASP A 188 20.55 3.73 9.73
C ASP A 188 20.56 5.14 9.15
N ILE A 189 20.27 6.11 10.02
CA ILE A 189 20.34 7.53 9.69
C ILE A 189 21.82 7.90 9.70
N GLY A 190 22.34 8.42 8.59
CA GLY A 190 23.73 8.91 8.53
C GLY A 190 23.96 10.03 9.57
N MET A 191 25.14 10.05 10.21
CA MET A 191 25.45 11.04 11.26
C MET A 191 25.29 12.49 10.75
N ASP A 192 24.44 13.25 11.43
CA ASP A 192 24.31 14.70 11.23
C ASP A 192 25.34 15.45 12.10
N THR A 193 26.36 16.02 11.44
CA THR A 193 27.29 16.97 12.08
C THR A 193 27.09 18.40 11.61
N ARG A 194 26.03 18.69 10.82
CA ARG A 194 25.72 19.99 10.17
C ARG A 194 26.96 20.78 9.73
N THR A 195 27.87 20.11 9.07
CA THR A 195 29.07 20.73 8.49
C THR A 195 28.79 21.39 7.13
N ASP A 196 27.63 21.08 6.54
CA ASP A 196 27.15 21.59 5.26
C ASP A 196 26.00 22.59 5.50
N GLN A 197 26.05 23.75 4.83
CA GLN A 197 25.04 24.81 4.92
C GLN A 197 23.89 24.63 3.91
N THR A 198 23.96 23.63 3.03
CA THR A 198 22.94 23.34 2.01
C THR A 198 21.58 23.10 2.66
N VAL A 199 20.54 23.76 2.15
CA VAL A 199 19.15 23.60 2.59
C VAL A 199 18.34 22.85 1.54
N ALA A 200 17.85 21.66 1.91
CA ALA A 200 16.89 20.89 1.14
C ALA A 200 15.47 21.15 1.66
N VAL A 201 14.60 21.66 0.79
CA VAL A 201 13.16 21.82 1.09
C VAL A 201 12.37 20.78 0.30
N ILE A 202 11.45 20.10 0.98
CA ILE A 202 10.56 19.09 0.41
C ILE A 202 9.12 19.58 0.59
N ILE A 203 8.40 19.82 -0.50
CA ILE A 203 6.99 20.22 -0.47
C ILE A 203 6.12 18.98 -0.63
N GLY A 204 5.42 18.59 0.43
CA GLY A 204 4.47 17.48 0.45
C GLY A 204 4.82 16.42 1.49
N GLY A 205 3.95 16.25 2.50
CA GLY A 205 4.05 15.21 3.53
C GLY A 205 3.50 13.83 3.12
N GLY A 206 3.42 13.57 1.82
CA GLY A 206 2.95 12.30 1.28
C GLY A 206 4.06 11.23 1.22
N PRO A 207 3.75 10.03 0.69
CA PRO A 207 4.71 8.93 0.62
C PRO A 207 5.99 9.30 -0.15
N SER A 208 5.90 10.09 -1.21
CA SER A 208 7.05 10.53 -1.99
C SER A 208 7.98 11.46 -1.20
N GLY A 209 7.43 12.49 -0.54
CA GLY A 209 8.21 13.44 0.25
C GLY A 209 8.85 12.82 1.48
N ALA A 210 8.11 11.94 2.18
CA ALA A 210 8.64 11.18 3.30
C ALA A 210 9.81 10.28 2.90
N THR A 211 9.68 9.53 1.79
CA THR A 211 10.78 8.72 1.27
C THR A 211 11.97 9.57 0.84
N CYS A 212 11.75 10.75 0.25
CA CYS A 212 12.84 11.68 -0.07
C CYS A 212 13.60 12.13 1.18
N ALA A 213 12.89 12.58 2.21
CA ALA A 213 13.48 13.06 3.46
C ALA A 213 14.30 11.98 4.18
N GLU A 214 13.75 10.77 4.29
CA GLU A 214 14.45 9.62 4.89
C GLU A 214 15.67 9.18 4.05
N THR A 215 15.52 9.18 2.72
CA THR A 215 16.62 8.79 1.81
C THR A 215 17.76 9.79 1.92
N LEU A 216 17.51 11.11 1.93
CA LEU A 216 18.57 12.12 2.12
C LEU A 216 19.42 11.80 3.36
N ARG A 217 18.78 11.50 4.49
CA ARG A 217 19.49 11.21 5.74
C ARG A 217 20.21 9.87 5.73
N SER A 218 19.54 8.79 5.35
CA SER A 218 20.14 7.46 5.29
C SER A 218 21.27 7.35 4.26
N GLU A 219 21.31 8.27 3.29
CA GLU A 219 22.33 8.33 2.24
C GLU A 219 23.44 9.35 2.53
N GLY A 220 23.43 9.97 3.72
CA GLY A 220 24.52 10.79 4.24
C GLY A 220 24.45 12.27 3.89
N PHE A 221 23.29 12.80 3.49
CA PHE A 221 23.11 14.25 3.30
C PHE A 221 23.29 15.00 4.62
N LYS A 222 24.24 15.94 4.66
CA LYS A 222 24.67 16.65 5.89
C LYS A 222 24.03 18.03 6.06
N GLY A 223 23.35 18.53 5.03
CA GLY A 223 22.66 19.82 5.06
C GLY A 223 21.35 19.80 5.87
N ARG A 224 20.68 20.95 5.97
CA ARG A 224 19.37 21.08 6.62
C ARG A 224 18.29 20.48 5.74
N VAL A 225 17.37 19.69 6.31
CA VAL A 225 16.23 19.09 5.59
C VAL A 225 14.93 19.58 6.22
N ILE A 226 14.07 20.20 5.41
CA ILE A 226 12.78 20.74 5.83
C ILE A 226 11.68 20.12 4.97
N MET A 227 10.73 19.43 5.58
CA MET A 227 9.55 18.88 4.93
C MET A 227 8.32 19.72 5.30
N VAL A 228 7.64 20.23 4.27
CA VAL A 228 6.46 21.09 4.37
C VAL A 228 5.21 20.26 4.08
N CYS A 229 4.36 20.09 5.07
CA CYS A 229 3.14 19.31 5.02
C CYS A 229 1.93 20.23 5.14
N LYS A 230 1.05 20.21 4.12
CA LYS A 230 -0.24 20.91 4.20
C LYS A 230 -1.15 20.30 5.26
N GLU A 231 -1.13 18.98 5.40
CA GLU A 231 -1.90 18.27 6.42
C GLU A 231 -1.28 18.44 7.81
N LYS A 232 -2.12 18.34 8.85
CA LYS A 232 -1.71 18.49 10.26
C LYS A 232 -1.03 17.26 10.87
N TYR A 233 -0.81 16.21 10.08
CA TYR A 233 -0.29 14.92 10.52
C TYR A 233 1.12 14.68 9.99
N LEU A 234 1.86 13.76 10.63
CA LEU A 234 3.08 13.23 10.02
C LEU A 234 2.74 12.36 8.80
N PRO A 235 3.70 12.09 7.90
CA PRO A 235 3.47 11.16 6.81
C PRO A 235 2.96 9.79 7.30
N TYR A 236 1.92 9.31 6.64
CA TYR A 236 1.18 8.11 7.03
C TYR A 236 0.84 7.23 5.82
N ASP A 237 0.47 5.98 6.09
CA ASP A 237 0.08 5.00 5.07
C ASP A 237 -1.27 5.37 4.43
N ARG A 238 -1.18 6.05 3.28
CA ARG A 238 -2.34 6.53 2.52
C ARG A 238 -3.17 5.39 1.90
N VAL A 239 -2.64 4.17 1.78
CA VAL A 239 -3.41 3.01 1.27
C VAL A 239 -4.50 2.61 2.27
N LYS A 240 -4.31 2.88 3.56
CA LYS A 240 -5.32 2.58 4.59
C LYS A 240 -6.54 3.50 4.52
N VAL A 241 -6.42 4.67 3.89
CA VAL A 241 -7.51 5.67 3.80
C VAL A 241 -8.74 5.09 3.10
N SER A 242 -8.58 4.36 1.99
CA SER A 242 -9.73 3.78 1.27
C SER A 242 -10.33 2.54 1.96
N LYS A 243 -9.72 2.03 3.04
CA LYS A 243 -10.24 0.93 3.88
C LYS A 243 -11.04 1.50 5.07
N ILE A 244 -11.98 2.38 4.74
CA ILE A 244 -12.72 3.28 5.63
C ILE A 244 -13.29 2.57 6.88
N SER A 245 -13.90 1.41 6.72
CA SER A 245 -14.55 0.68 7.83
C SER A 245 -13.59 0.14 8.89
N SER A 246 -12.30 0.05 8.58
CA SER A 246 -11.22 -0.37 9.48
C SER A 246 -10.13 0.68 9.67
N ILE A 247 -10.43 1.95 9.34
CA ILE A 247 -9.48 3.05 9.54
C ILE A 247 -9.08 3.14 11.02
N ALA A 248 -7.78 3.16 11.27
CA ALA A 248 -7.22 3.24 12.61
C ALA A 248 -7.11 4.69 13.09
N ALA A 249 -6.72 4.87 14.36
CA ALA A 249 -6.24 6.17 14.83
C ALA A 249 -4.98 6.58 14.02
N ILE A 250 -4.80 7.88 13.79
CA ILE A 250 -3.76 8.40 12.92
C ILE A 250 -2.35 7.95 13.32
N GLU A 251 -2.07 7.84 14.62
CA GLU A 251 -0.78 7.45 15.17
C GLU A 251 -0.36 6.02 14.77
N LYS A 252 -1.34 5.17 14.42
CA LYS A 252 -1.10 3.81 13.91
C LYS A 252 -0.88 3.76 12.40
N LEU A 253 -1.22 4.83 11.70
CA LEU A 253 -1.02 4.97 10.26
C LEU A 253 0.28 5.72 9.93
N GLU A 254 0.73 6.58 10.84
CA GLU A 254 2.01 7.29 10.72
C GLU A 254 3.16 6.29 10.49
N VAL A 255 3.95 6.57 9.46
CA VAL A 255 5.06 5.69 9.04
C VAL A 255 6.24 5.79 10.01
N ARG A 256 6.43 6.98 10.58
CA ARG A 256 7.48 7.33 11.53
C ARG A 256 6.89 8.19 12.64
N THR A 257 7.49 8.11 13.82
CA THR A 257 7.14 8.94 14.97
C THR A 257 7.79 10.33 14.87
N ASP A 258 7.29 11.31 15.62
CA ASP A 258 7.98 12.62 15.76
C ASP A 258 9.42 12.45 16.27
N GLU A 259 9.67 11.46 17.15
CA GLU A 259 11.02 11.16 17.66
C GLU A 259 11.97 10.72 16.56
N TYR A 260 11.52 9.88 15.62
CA TYR A 260 12.33 9.48 14.48
C TYR A 260 12.80 10.70 13.67
N TYR A 261 11.89 11.62 13.31
CA TYR A 261 12.25 12.80 12.54
C TYR A 261 13.20 13.73 13.31
N ARG A 262 13.01 13.90 14.63
CA ARG A 262 13.94 14.64 15.48
C ARG A 262 15.34 14.01 15.49
N ASN A 263 15.42 12.69 15.69
CA ASN A 263 16.69 11.96 15.69
C ASN A 263 17.38 11.98 14.32
N ALA A 264 16.58 12.04 13.25
CA ALA A 264 17.05 12.22 11.88
C ALA A 264 17.40 13.67 11.52
N ASN A 265 17.21 14.64 12.42
CA ASN A 265 17.34 16.06 12.12
C ASN A 265 16.56 16.48 10.86
N ILE A 266 15.33 16.00 10.72
CA ILE A 266 14.38 16.39 9.67
C ILE A 266 13.34 17.30 10.31
N GLU A 267 13.26 18.54 9.83
CA GLU A 267 12.26 19.49 10.30
C GLU A 267 10.94 19.25 9.56
N VAL A 268 9.86 18.97 10.30
CA VAL A 268 8.54 18.73 9.71
C VAL A 268 7.60 19.86 10.08
N ILE A 269 7.25 20.69 9.08
CA ILE A 269 6.27 21.77 9.23
C ILE A 269 4.90 21.20 8.86
N LYS A 270 4.06 20.94 9.87
CA LYS A 270 2.69 20.41 9.72
C LYS A 270 1.68 21.54 9.57
N GLY A 271 0.59 21.29 8.85
CA GLY A 271 -0.55 22.20 8.74
C GLY A 271 -0.27 23.52 8.01
N ASN A 272 0.75 23.57 7.15
CA ASN A 272 1.14 24.80 6.44
C ASN A 272 1.54 24.46 5.01
N GLY A 273 0.66 24.74 4.05
CA GLY A 273 0.88 24.46 2.64
C GLY A 273 1.84 25.45 1.97
N ALA A 274 2.49 25.02 0.89
CA ALA A 274 3.20 25.93 -0.02
C ALA A 274 2.20 26.63 -0.96
N THR A 275 2.33 27.94 -1.12
CA THR A 275 1.44 28.79 -1.91
C THR A 275 2.09 29.36 -3.17
N LYS A 276 3.43 29.37 -3.23
CA LYS A 276 4.21 29.80 -4.40
C LYS A 276 5.64 29.26 -4.32
N VAL A 277 6.22 28.97 -5.48
CA VAL A 277 7.67 28.75 -5.65
C VAL A 277 8.24 29.85 -6.55
N ASP A 278 9.19 30.62 -6.02
CA ASP A 278 10.02 31.56 -6.79
C ASP A 278 11.36 30.89 -7.06
N ALA A 279 11.47 30.21 -8.21
CA ALA A 279 12.65 29.44 -8.57
C ALA A 279 13.89 30.31 -8.79
N ALA A 280 13.72 31.53 -9.30
CA ALA A 280 14.80 32.47 -9.55
C ALA A 280 15.45 32.96 -8.24
N LYS A 281 14.64 33.21 -7.22
CA LYS A 281 15.12 33.60 -5.88
C LYS A 281 15.40 32.42 -4.96
N LYS A 282 15.09 31.19 -5.41
CA LYS A 282 15.10 29.96 -4.62
C LYS A 282 14.32 30.07 -3.30
N ILE A 283 13.07 30.55 -3.39
CA ILE A 283 12.16 30.74 -2.24
C ILE A 283 10.87 29.92 -2.40
N VAL A 284 10.45 29.27 -1.32
CA VAL A 284 9.09 28.73 -1.15
C VAL A 284 8.29 29.64 -0.22
N HIS A 285 7.11 30.05 -0.65
CA HIS A 285 6.16 30.81 0.16
C HIS A 285 5.13 29.87 0.79
N LEU A 286 4.81 30.11 2.07
CA LEU A 286 3.88 29.30 2.84
C LEU A 286 2.54 30.02 3.09
N GLU A 287 1.51 29.27 3.50
CA GLU A 287 0.17 29.80 3.81
C GLU A 287 0.18 30.80 4.98
N ASP A 288 1.09 30.65 5.95
CA ASP A 288 1.29 31.58 7.07
C ASP A 288 2.11 32.84 6.72
N GLY A 289 2.46 33.02 5.44
CA GLY A 289 3.25 34.16 4.95
C GLY A 289 4.76 34.01 5.16
N LYS A 290 5.24 32.96 5.83
CA LYS A 290 6.67 32.69 5.94
C LYS A 290 7.27 32.32 4.59
N GLN A 291 8.59 32.52 4.50
CA GLN A 291 9.40 32.18 3.33
C GLN A 291 10.52 31.25 3.74
N LEU A 292 10.76 30.22 2.93
CA LEU A 292 11.85 29.28 3.10
C LEU A 292 12.81 29.41 1.91
N ASN A 293 14.06 29.73 2.18
CA ASN A 293 15.13 29.63 1.19
C ASN A 293 15.51 28.16 1.00
N PHE A 294 15.89 27.78 -0.21
CA PHE A 294 16.40 26.46 -0.51
C PHE A 294 17.63 26.50 -1.41
N ASP A 295 18.48 25.50 -1.29
CA ASP A 295 19.52 25.19 -2.27
C ASP A 295 19.05 24.10 -3.23
N LYS A 296 18.33 23.11 -2.67
CA LYS A 296 17.66 22.00 -3.36
C LYS A 296 16.17 21.97 -3.01
N LEU A 297 15.29 21.78 -3.99
CA LEU A 297 13.84 21.70 -3.80
C LEU A 297 13.29 20.40 -4.38
N PHE A 298 12.47 19.68 -3.61
CA PHE A 298 11.68 18.55 -4.12
C PHE A 298 10.18 18.83 -3.96
N ILE A 299 9.43 18.72 -5.06
CA ILE A 299 7.99 19.02 -5.11
C ILE A 299 7.19 17.73 -5.29
N ALA A 300 6.38 17.38 -4.29
CA ALA A 300 5.62 16.14 -4.22
C ALA A 300 4.20 16.36 -3.65
N THR A 301 3.49 17.36 -4.16
CA THR A 301 2.15 17.78 -3.67
C THR A 301 1.01 16.87 -4.11
N GLY A 302 1.28 15.91 -5.01
CA GLY A 302 0.34 14.87 -5.40
C GLY A 302 -0.92 15.40 -6.06
N VAL A 303 -2.07 14.85 -5.66
CA VAL A 303 -3.38 15.14 -6.27
C VAL A 303 -4.47 15.44 -5.24
N THR A 304 -5.51 16.13 -5.69
CA THR A 304 -6.77 16.35 -4.97
C THR A 304 -7.93 15.70 -5.73
N PRO A 305 -8.91 15.09 -5.04
CA PRO A 305 -10.09 14.50 -5.69
C PRO A 305 -10.84 15.49 -6.57
N ARG A 306 -11.33 15.03 -7.71
CA ARG A 306 -12.17 15.83 -8.58
C ARG A 306 -13.58 15.93 -7.99
N ILE A 307 -14.07 17.15 -7.87
CA ILE A 307 -15.46 17.44 -7.51
C ILE A 307 -16.16 17.91 -8.80
N PRO A 308 -17.28 17.28 -9.21
CA PRO A 308 -18.01 17.69 -10.39
C PRO A 308 -18.80 18.98 -10.10
N ASP A 309 -18.95 19.82 -11.13
CA ASP A 309 -19.83 21.00 -11.06
C ASP A 309 -21.29 20.57 -11.29
N ILE A 310 -21.96 20.17 -10.20
CA ILE A 310 -23.37 19.75 -10.21
C ILE A 310 -24.13 20.48 -9.09
N PRO A 311 -25.38 20.91 -9.32
CA PRO A 311 -26.18 21.57 -8.29
C PRO A 311 -26.32 20.70 -7.04
N GLY A 312 -26.06 21.29 -5.87
CA GLY A 312 -26.17 20.63 -4.56
C GLY A 312 -24.95 19.79 -4.15
N VAL A 313 -23.86 19.75 -4.92
CA VAL A 313 -22.63 19.00 -4.56
C VAL A 313 -21.97 19.47 -3.25
N ASN A 314 -22.30 20.69 -2.81
CA ASN A 314 -21.81 21.31 -1.57
C ASN A 314 -22.69 21.01 -0.33
N LEU A 315 -23.73 20.18 -0.47
CA LEU A 315 -24.52 19.71 0.68
C LEU A 315 -23.66 18.87 1.63
N LYS A 316 -24.08 18.79 2.90
CA LYS A 316 -23.45 17.92 3.90
C LYS A 316 -23.69 16.44 3.57
N ASN A 317 -22.81 15.58 4.09
CA ASN A 317 -22.71 14.14 3.81
C ASN A 317 -22.36 13.79 2.35
N ILE A 318 -21.71 14.71 1.65
CA ILE A 318 -21.07 14.46 0.36
C ILE A 318 -19.56 14.45 0.60
N PHE A 319 -18.91 13.35 0.28
CA PHE A 319 -17.51 13.10 0.61
C PHE A 319 -16.68 12.72 -0.61
N THR A 320 -15.40 13.04 -0.54
CA THR A 320 -14.34 12.43 -1.37
C THR A 320 -13.50 11.50 -0.50
N VAL A 321 -12.52 10.80 -1.09
CA VAL A 321 -11.58 9.94 -0.34
C VAL A 321 -10.15 10.21 -0.78
N ARG A 322 -9.37 10.91 0.03
CA ARG A 322 -7.94 11.15 -0.19
C ARG A 322 -7.13 11.25 1.08
N ASP A 323 -7.62 12.01 2.06
CA ASP A 323 -6.90 12.30 3.31
C ASP A 323 -7.50 11.52 4.49
N TYR A 324 -6.79 11.45 5.61
CA TYR A 324 -7.23 10.73 6.81
C TYR A 324 -8.62 11.19 7.28
N GLU A 325 -8.84 12.50 7.29
CA GLU A 325 -10.07 13.13 7.74
C GLU A 325 -11.28 12.74 6.87
N ASP A 326 -11.09 12.50 5.57
CA ASP A 326 -12.16 12.04 4.69
C ASP A 326 -12.76 10.72 5.20
N SER A 327 -11.90 9.76 5.51
CA SER A 327 -12.32 8.43 5.98
C SER A 327 -12.94 8.47 7.36
N VAL A 328 -12.40 9.30 8.26
CA VAL A 328 -12.99 9.51 9.59
C VAL A 328 -14.37 10.14 9.47
N ASN A 329 -14.53 11.16 8.62
CA ASN A 329 -15.81 11.83 8.41
C ASN A 329 -16.86 10.90 7.77
N ILE A 330 -16.46 10.08 6.79
CA ILE A 330 -17.34 9.07 6.20
C ILE A 330 -17.77 8.05 7.26
N LEU A 331 -16.82 7.52 8.05
CA LEU A 331 -17.11 6.53 9.08
C LEU A 331 -18.06 7.09 10.15
N ASN A 332 -17.84 8.33 10.59
CA ASN A 332 -18.69 9.01 11.57
C ASN A 332 -20.10 9.25 11.02
N ALA A 333 -20.23 9.71 9.77
CA ALA A 333 -21.52 9.96 9.14
C ALA A 333 -22.30 8.66 8.87
N LEU A 334 -21.60 7.54 8.66
CA LEU A 334 -22.20 6.23 8.44
C LEU A 334 -22.78 5.65 9.73
N GLY A 335 -22.13 5.90 10.88
CA GLY A 335 -22.58 5.46 12.19
C GLY A 335 -22.63 3.93 12.34
N THR A 336 -23.39 3.47 13.35
CA THR A 336 -23.55 2.05 13.71
C THR A 336 -24.91 1.46 13.33
N GLU A 337 -25.91 2.31 13.09
CA GLU A 337 -27.33 1.91 13.04
C GLU A 337 -27.75 1.27 11.70
N LYS A 338 -26.86 1.24 10.69
CA LYS A 338 -27.13 0.70 9.34
C LYS A 338 -28.41 1.26 8.71
N ASP A 339 -28.65 2.55 8.88
CA ASP A 339 -29.87 3.24 8.47
C ASP A 339 -29.70 4.12 7.22
N LYS A 340 -28.45 4.32 6.75
CA LYS A 340 -28.11 5.23 5.65
C LYS A 340 -28.21 4.58 4.27
N HIS A 341 -28.89 5.24 3.35
CA HIS A 341 -28.76 4.98 1.92
C HIS A 341 -27.48 5.62 1.39
N VAL A 342 -26.51 4.82 0.98
CA VAL A 342 -25.21 5.31 0.47
C VAL A 342 -25.16 5.17 -1.04
N VAL A 343 -24.85 6.28 -1.71
CA VAL A 343 -24.53 6.30 -3.13
C VAL A 343 -23.03 6.53 -3.31
N VAL A 344 -22.40 5.76 -4.19
CA VAL A 344 -21.01 5.97 -4.60
C VAL A 344 -21.00 6.39 -6.06
N LEU A 345 -20.33 7.49 -6.38
CA LEU A 345 -20.10 7.92 -7.75
C LEU A 345 -18.70 7.50 -8.20
N GLY A 346 -18.62 6.51 -9.08
CA GLY A 346 -17.37 6.02 -9.68
C GLY A 346 -17.27 4.49 -9.72
N LEU A 347 -16.99 3.96 -10.92
CA LEU A 347 -16.84 2.52 -11.21
C LEU A 347 -15.38 2.04 -11.24
N SER A 348 -14.46 2.86 -10.71
CA SER A 348 -13.03 2.55 -10.62
C SER A 348 -12.60 2.25 -9.18
N TYR A 349 -11.30 2.08 -8.94
CA TYR A 349 -10.72 1.59 -7.70
C TYR A 349 -11.29 2.25 -6.44
N ILE A 350 -11.15 3.58 -6.27
CA ILE A 350 -11.58 4.28 -5.05
C ILE A 350 -13.09 4.14 -4.81
N GLY A 351 -13.90 4.24 -5.87
CA GLY A 351 -15.35 4.04 -5.74
C GLY A 351 -15.69 2.61 -5.29
N LEU A 352 -15.12 1.61 -5.97
CA LEU A 352 -15.37 0.20 -5.65
C LEU A 352 -14.80 -0.22 -4.29
N GLU A 353 -13.66 0.33 -3.87
CA GLU A 353 -13.09 0.13 -2.54
C GLU A 353 -13.96 0.77 -1.46
N SER A 354 -14.45 1.99 -1.69
CA SER A 354 -15.37 2.68 -0.76
C SER A 354 -16.68 1.91 -0.62
N ALA A 355 -17.27 1.48 -1.74
CA ALA A 355 -18.45 0.63 -1.74
C ALA A 355 -18.19 -0.66 -0.97
N SER A 356 -17.07 -1.34 -1.25
CA SER A 356 -16.70 -2.57 -0.54
C SER A 356 -16.50 -2.37 0.96
N SER A 357 -15.88 -1.26 1.35
CA SER A 357 -15.57 -0.97 2.74
C SER A 357 -16.81 -0.57 3.55
N CYS A 358 -17.71 0.23 2.97
CA CYS A 358 -18.86 0.80 3.68
C CYS A 358 -20.13 -0.06 3.62
N ASN A 359 -20.23 -1.01 2.67
CA ASN A 359 -21.47 -1.75 2.39
C ASN A 359 -22.09 -2.42 3.62
N GLU A 360 -21.30 -3.11 4.44
CA GLU A 360 -21.82 -3.85 5.60
C GLU A 360 -22.44 -2.97 6.70
N LYS A 361 -22.09 -1.67 6.71
CA LYS A 361 -22.61 -0.67 7.66
C LYS A 361 -23.69 0.22 7.05
N SER A 362 -24.06 0.00 5.79
CA SER A 362 -25.04 0.79 5.06
C SER A 362 -26.41 0.08 5.05
N LYS A 363 -27.50 0.84 4.98
CA LYS A 363 -28.85 0.29 4.72
C LYS A 363 -28.97 -0.22 3.30
N SER A 364 -28.40 0.52 2.36
CA SER A 364 -28.25 0.12 0.95
C SER A 364 -27.04 0.80 0.34
N MET A 365 -26.41 0.13 -0.62
CA MET A 365 -25.28 0.65 -1.39
C MET A 365 -25.63 0.67 -2.87
N THR A 366 -25.48 1.81 -3.54
CA THR A 366 -25.62 1.91 -5.00
C THR A 366 -24.41 2.62 -5.60
N VAL A 367 -23.76 1.99 -6.58
CA VAL A 367 -22.62 2.55 -7.30
C VAL A 367 -23.06 3.04 -8.68
N VAL A 368 -22.76 4.29 -9.00
CA VAL A 368 -23.16 4.96 -10.23
C VAL A 368 -21.93 5.29 -11.07
N GLY A 369 -21.98 5.11 -12.39
CA GLY A 369 -20.93 5.61 -13.26
C GLY A 369 -21.20 5.44 -14.75
N LYS A 370 -20.30 6.03 -15.56
CA LYS A 370 -20.43 6.11 -17.02
C LYS A 370 -20.11 4.82 -17.77
N ASP A 371 -19.35 3.92 -17.13
CA ASP A 371 -18.94 2.66 -17.74
C ASP A 371 -20.12 1.67 -17.76
N LYS A 372 -20.02 0.62 -18.59
CA LYS A 372 -21.01 -0.47 -18.69
C LYS A 372 -20.86 -1.49 -17.57
N THR A 373 -19.67 -1.57 -16.97
CA THR A 373 -19.30 -2.53 -15.94
C THR A 373 -18.24 -1.94 -15.01
N PRO A 374 -18.13 -2.40 -13.75
CA PRO A 374 -17.02 -2.05 -12.86
C PRO A 374 -15.66 -2.35 -13.50
N LEU A 375 -14.73 -1.40 -13.46
CA LEU A 375 -13.39 -1.50 -14.08
C LEU A 375 -13.39 -1.91 -15.58
N GLY A 376 -14.49 -1.72 -16.30
CA GLY A 376 -14.66 -2.17 -17.68
C GLY A 376 -13.64 -1.58 -18.65
N ILE A 377 -13.38 -0.27 -18.56
CA ILE A 377 -12.35 0.41 -19.36
C ILE A 377 -10.93 -0.12 -19.09
N LEU A 378 -10.66 -0.60 -17.87
CA LEU A 378 -9.32 -1.02 -17.45
C LEU A 378 -9.04 -2.50 -17.77
N PHE A 379 -9.97 -3.39 -17.43
CA PHE A 379 -9.79 -4.85 -17.56
C PHE A 379 -10.66 -5.49 -18.65
N GLY A 380 -11.49 -4.70 -19.34
CA GLY A 380 -12.48 -5.22 -20.28
C GLY A 380 -13.81 -5.56 -19.59
N HIS A 381 -14.89 -5.46 -20.36
CA HIS A 381 -16.25 -5.66 -19.84
C HIS A 381 -16.57 -7.10 -19.43
N GLU A 382 -15.84 -8.09 -19.93
CA GLU A 382 -16.02 -9.48 -19.52
C GLU A 382 -15.67 -9.68 -18.04
N ILE A 383 -14.45 -9.29 -17.64
CA ILE A 383 -14.03 -9.25 -16.23
C ILE A 383 -14.94 -8.32 -15.42
N GLY A 384 -15.33 -7.18 -16.01
CA GLY A 384 -16.24 -6.23 -15.37
C GLY A 384 -17.59 -6.84 -15.00
N ARG A 385 -18.19 -7.71 -15.83
CA ARG A 385 -19.45 -8.40 -15.50
C ARG A 385 -19.29 -9.38 -14.33
N SER A 386 -18.18 -10.11 -14.27
CA SER A 386 -17.90 -10.98 -13.11
C SER A 386 -17.72 -10.16 -11.83
N LEU A 387 -17.05 -9.01 -11.91
CA LEU A 387 -16.93 -8.08 -10.78
C LEU A 387 -18.29 -7.49 -10.37
N GLN A 388 -19.13 -7.14 -11.33
CA GLN A 388 -20.50 -6.69 -11.06
C GLN A 388 -21.26 -7.76 -10.27
N LYS A 389 -21.32 -8.99 -10.78
CA LYS A 389 -22.00 -10.10 -10.09
C LYS A 389 -21.43 -10.32 -8.68
N PHE A 390 -20.11 -10.30 -8.55
CA PHE A 390 -19.44 -10.45 -7.26
C PHE A 390 -19.83 -9.38 -6.21
N TYR A 391 -20.11 -8.14 -6.65
CA TYR A 391 -20.61 -7.06 -5.81
C TYR A 391 -22.12 -7.18 -5.54
N GLU A 392 -22.91 -7.54 -6.55
CA GLU A 392 -24.36 -7.73 -6.44
C GLU A 392 -24.74 -8.87 -5.49
N ASP A 393 -23.95 -9.96 -5.50
CA ASP A 393 -24.07 -11.07 -4.54
C ASP A 393 -23.87 -10.62 -3.07
N ARG A 394 -23.33 -9.42 -2.85
CA ARG A 394 -23.14 -8.77 -1.54
C ARG A 394 -24.11 -7.62 -1.29
N GLY A 395 -25.14 -7.48 -2.13
CA GLY A 395 -26.20 -6.49 -1.97
C GLY A 395 -25.88 -5.09 -2.50
N VAL A 396 -24.76 -4.93 -3.22
CA VAL A 396 -24.46 -3.66 -3.90
C VAL A 396 -25.24 -3.58 -5.20
N LYS A 397 -25.88 -2.44 -5.47
CA LYS A 397 -26.57 -2.17 -6.74
C LYS A 397 -25.72 -1.30 -7.65
N PHE A 398 -25.94 -1.39 -8.95
CA PHE A 398 -25.26 -0.55 -9.93
C PHE A 398 -26.25 0.24 -10.81
N GLU A 399 -25.85 1.46 -11.16
CA GLU A 399 -26.47 2.27 -12.19
C GLU A 399 -25.38 2.68 -13.19
N PHE A 400 -25.37 1.98 -14.32
CA PHE A 400 -24.38 2.13 -15.39
C PHE A 400 -24.79 3.20 -16.40
N GLU A 401 -23.82 3.62 -17.22
CA GLU A 401 -24.01 4.54 -18.35
C GLU A 401 -24.75 5.84 -17.98
N THR A 402 -24.59 6.28 -16.73
CA THR A 402 -25.25 7.48 -16.19
C THR A 402 -24.35 8.18 -15.18
N VAL A 403 -24.63 9.45 -14.90
CA VAL A 403 -24.01 10.21 -13.82
C VAL A 403 -25.08 10.92 -12.98
N ILE A 404 -24.66 11.51 -11.87
CA ILE A 404 -25.50 12.40 -11.08
C ILE A 404 -25.60 13.74 -11.81
N SER A 405 -26.82 14.22 -12.05
CA SER A 405 -27.11 15.55 -12.59
C SER A 405 -27.35 16.59 -11.49
N LYS A 406 -27.86 16.16 -10.33
CA LYS A 406 -28.19 17.05 -9.21
C LYS A 406 -28.25 16.28 -7.88
N CYS A 407 -27.80 16.92 -6.80
CA CYS A 407 -27.98 16.45 -5.43
C CYS A 407 -29.11 17.25 -4.78
N ASN A 408 -30.12 16.57 -4.26
CA ASN A 408 -31.21 17.20 -3.51
C ASN A 408 -30.95 17.09 -2.02
N GLY A 409 -31.25 18.17 -1.29
CA GLY A 409 -31.05 18.22 0.14
C GLY A 409 -32.21 18.83 0.89
N GLU A 410 -32.23 18.53 2.18
CA GLU A 410 -33.16 19.05 3.18
C GLU A 410 -32.34 19.46 4.40
N ASN A 411 -32.60 20.66 4.96
CA ASN A 411 -31.85 21.21 6.10
C ASN A 411 -30.30 21.23 5.89
N GLY A 412 -29.86 21.35 4.63
CA GLY A 412 -28.45 21.36 4.24
C GLY A 412 -27.77 19.99 4.14
N TYR A 413 -28.51 18.89 4.28
CA TYR A 413 -28.01 17.52 4.14
C TYR A 413 -28.60 16.87 2.88
N ILE A 414 -27.80 16.03 2.20
CA ILE A 414 -28.29 15.24 1.07
C ILE A 414 -29.42 14.29 1.48
N LYS A 415 -30.42 14.15 0.59
CA LYS A 415 -31.54 13.21 0.72
C LYS A 415 -31.76 12.34 -0.51
N SER A 416 -31.38 12.84 -1.69
CA SER A 416 -31.42 12.06 -2.92
C SER A 416 -30.46 12.60 -3.96
N VAL A 417 -30.18 11.77 -4.97
CA VAL A 417 -29.47 12.17 -6.18
C VAL A 417 -30.37 11.93 -7.40
N GLU A 418 -30.41 12.91 -8.29
CA GLU A 418 -31.00 12.78 -9.63
C GLU A 418 -29.92 12.32 -10.60
N LEU A 419 -30.25 11.33 -11.42
CA LEU A 419 -29.35 10.82 -12.45
C LEU A 419 -29.70 11.43 -13.81
N THR A 420 -28.73 11.48 -14.72
CA THR A 420 -28.91 11.97 -16.09
C THR A 420 -29.92 11.14 -16.90
N ASN A 421 -30.20 9.90 -16.49
CA ASN A 421 -31.23 9.04 -17.10
C ASN A 421 -32.63 9.25 -16.50
N GLY A 422 -32.82 10.24 -15.62
CA GLY A 422 -34.11 10.60 -15.01
C GLY A 422 -34.47 9.83 -13.74
N LYS A 423 -33.70 8.81 -13.34
CA LYS A 423 -33.91 8.12 -12.06
C LYS A 423 -33.54 9.03 -10.89
N VAL A 424 -34.25 8.85 -9.77
CA VAL A 424 -33.95 9.50 -8.50
C VAL A 424 -33.64 8.42 -7.46
N LEU A 425 -32.47 8.48 -6.84
CA LEU A 425 -32.04 7.52 -5.82
C LEU A 425 -32.08 8.19 -4.44
N PRO A 426 -32.66 7.56 -3.40
CA PRO A 426 -32.48 8.03 -2.03
C PRO A 426 -31.00 7.95 -1.64
N ALA A 427 -30.50 9.00 -1.00
CA ALA A 427 -29.11 9.12 -0.61
C ALA A 427 -29.00 9.98 0.66
N ASP A 428 -28.66 9.34 1.78
CA ASP A 428 -28.29 10.05 3.03
C ASP A 428 -26.80 10.39 3.05
N MET A 429 -26.03 9.78 2.14
CA MET A 429 -24.60 9.97 1.95
C MET A 429 -24.21 9.73 0.48
N LEU A 430 -23.30 10.56 -0.02
CA LEU A 430 -22.65 10.40 -1.32
C LEU A 430 -21.13 10.33 -1.15
N ILE A 431 -20.48 9.32 -1.73
CA ILE A 431 -19.01 9.21 -1.78
C ILE A 431 -18.55 9.28 -3.24
N MET A 432 -17.62 10.18 -3.55
CA MET A 432 -17.14 10.43 -4.91
C MET A 432 -15.73 9.87 -5.12
N GLY A 433 -15.59 9.03 -6.15
CA GLY A 433 -14.34 8.43 -6.62
C GLY A 433 -14.21 8.55 -8.13
N ILE A 434 -14.27 9.79 -8.65
CA ILE A 434 -14.32 10.10 -10.09
C ILE A 434 -12.99 10.60 -10.68
N GLY A 435 -11.88 10.25 -10.05
CA GLY A 435 -10.54 10.71 -10.41
C GLY A 435 -10.11 11.96 -9.66
N SER A 436 -9.02 12.56 -10.11
CA SER A 436 -8.31 13.62 -9.39
C SER A 436 -7.78 14.72 -10.31
N VAL A 437 -7.23 15.76 -9.70
CA VAL A 437 -6.52 16.90 -10.33
C VAL A 437 -5.16 17.04 -9.67
N LEU A 438 -4.13 17.36 -10.45
CA LEU A 438 -2.76 17.53 -9.97
C LEU A 438 -2.62 18.83 -9.17
N ASN A 439 -1.93 18.79 -8.04
CA ASN A 439 -1.76 19.93 -7.14
C ASN A 439 -0.62 20.85 -7.59
N THR A 440 -0.74 21.45 -8.77
CA THR A 440 0.33 22.23 -9.40
C THR A 440 0.01 23.71 -9.62
N GLY A 441 -1.19 24.16 -9.22
CA GLY A 441 -1.64 25.54 -9.43
C GLY A 441 -0.69 26.61 -8.85
N PHE A 442 -0.05 26.32 -7.71
CA PHE A 442 0.91 27.22 -7.06
C PHE A 442 2.26 27.38 -7.80
N LEU A 443 2.47 26.61 -8.87
CA LEU A 443 3.68 26.60 -9.70
C LEU A 443 3.54 27.41 -10.99
N LYS A 444 2.36 27.99 -11.27
CA LYS A 444 2.06 28.65 -12.56
C LYS A 444 3.13 29.67 -12.99
N ASP A 445 3.64 30.47 -12.06
CA ASP A 445 4.63 31.53 -12.32
C ASP A 445 6.06 31.14 -11.90
N SER A 446 6.32 29.85 -11.67
CA SER A 446 7.63 29.37 -11.21
C SER A 446 8.67 29.20 -12.33
N GLY A 447 8.23 29.19 -13.60
CA GLY A 447 9.08 28.87 -14.76
C GLY A 447 9.32 27.38 -14.98
N LEU A 448 8.70 26.51 -14.18
CA LEU A 448 8.74 25.06 -14.39
C LEU A 448 7.99 24.65 -15.65
N ALA A 449 8.50 23.65 -16.36
CA ALA A 449 7.83 23.01 -17.48
C ALA A 449 6.62 22.20 -16.96
N ILE A 450 5.42 22.70 -17.22
CA ILE A 450 4.15 22.09 -16.81
C ILE A 450 3.35 21.74 -18.06
N GLU A 451 2.96 20.47 -18.18
CA GLU A 451 2.12 19.96 -19.26
C GLU A 451 0.69 20.54 -19.19
N PRO A 452 -0.08 20.51 -20.29
CA PRO A 452 -1.47 21.00 -20.29
C PRO A 452 -2.39 20.32 -19.27
N ASN A 453 -2.08 19.08 -18.86
CA ASN A 453 -2.80 18.33 -17.83
C ASN A 453 -2.38 18.75 -16.39
N GLY A 454 -1.42 19.67 -16.25
CA GLY A 454 -0.87 20.14 -14.99
C GLY A 454 0.34 19.36 -14.47
N ALA A 455 0.85 18.35 -15.19
CA ALA A 455 1.97 17.53 -14.71
C ALA A 455 3.30 18.28 -14.87
N VAL A 456 4.19 18.15 -13.88
CA VAL A 456 5.54 18.74 -13.96
C VAL A 456 6.45 17.77 -14.69
N THR A 457 7.06 18.21 -15.80
CA THR A 457 7.98 17.39 -16.57
C THR A 457 9.34 17.32 -15.88
N VAL A 458 9.90 16.11 -15.81
CA VAL A 458 11.23 15.85 -15.23
C VAL A 458 12.06 14.92 -16.10
N ASP A 459 13.37 14.93 -15.90
CA ASP A 459 14.32 14.00 -16.51
C ASP A 459 14.36 12.65 -15.74
N ASN A 460 15.25 11.74 -16.17
CA ASN A 460 15.43 10.45 -15.52
C ASN A 460 16.12 10.52 -14.14
N ARG A 461 16.57 11.70 -13.71
CA ARG A 461 17.06 11.99 -12.35
C ARG A 461 15.99 12.65 -11.47
N LEU A 462 14.77 12.80 -12.00
CA LEU A 462 13.63 13.51 -11.41
C LEU A 462 13.88 15.02 -11.29
N GLU A 463 14.90 15.55 -11.97
CA GLU A 463 15.20 16.98 -12.02
C GLU A 463 14.30 17.65 -13.06
N THR A 464 13.79 18.83 -12.74
CA THR A 464 12.97 19.65 -13.64
C THR A 464 13.84 20.37 -14.67
N ASN A 465 13.23 21.21 -15.51
CA ASN A 465 13.98 22.11 -16.40
C ASN A 465 14.81 23.18 -15.65
N ILE A 466 14.64 23.32 -14.34
CA ILE A 466 15.39 24.24 -13.50
C ILE A 466 16.30 23.43 -12.59
N LYS A 467 17.61 23.72 -12.66
CA LYS A 467 18.65 23.07 -11.85
C LYS A 467 18.31 23.15 -10.36
N ASP A 468 18.59 22.07 -9.64
CA ASP A 468 18.36 21.89 -8.21
C ASP A 468 16.88 21.85 -7.78
N ILE A 469 15.95 21.84 -8.73
CA ILE A 469 14.51 21.67 -8.48
C ILE A 469 14.07 20.35 -9.07
N TYR A 470 13.50 19.50 -8.22
CA TYR A 470 13.04 18.15 -8.52
C TYR A 470 11.53 18.06 -8.29
N ALA A 471 10.87 17.15 -9.00
CA ALA A 471 9.45 16.86 -8.78
C ALA A 471 9.19 15.35 -8.83
N GLY A 472 8.21 14.88 -8.04
CA GLY A 472 7.94 13.45 -7.90
C GLY A 472 6.54 13.16 -7.41
N GLY A 473 6.24 11.87 -7.22
CA GLY A 473 4.89 11.43 -6.88
C GLY A 473 3.90 11.53 -8.04
N ASP A 474 2.62 11.59 -7.69
CA ASP A 474 1.48 11.54 -8.63
C ASP A 474 1.50 12.65 -9.70
N MET A 475 2.18 13.77 -9.42
CA MET A 475 2.17 14.99 -10.25
C MET A 475 3.31 15.08 -11.27
N ALA A 476 4.29 14.18 -11.19
CA ALA A 476 5.46 14.21 -12.06
C ALA A 476 5.22 13.42 -13.34
N SER A 477 5.45 14.06 -14.48
CA SER A 477 5.57 13.39 -15.77
C SER A 477 7.03 12.95 -15.95
N ALA A 478 7.30 11.70 -15.56
CA ALA A 478 8.66 11.14 -15.47
C ALA A 478 8.85 9.97 -16.45
N PRO A 479 10.09 9.68 -16.89
CA PRO A 479 10.38 8.56 -17.77
C PRO A 479 9.96 7.21 -17.16
N VAL A 480 9.20 6.41 -17.91
CA VAL A 480 8.81 5.05 -17.51
C VAL A 480 9.60 4.01 -18.28
N PHE A 481 10.51 3.30 -17.59
CA PHE A 481 11.40 2.32 -18.22
C PHE A 481 10.63 1.21 -18.95
N ALA A 482 9.59 0.66 -18.32
CA ALA A 482 8.71 -0.34 -18.94
C ALA A 482 8.00 0.15 -20.23
N ALA A 483 7.86 1.47 -20.41
CA ALA A 483 7.22 2.10 -21.57
C ALA A 483 8.23 2.71 -22.55
N GLY A 484 9.50 2.27 -22.53
CA GLY A 484 10.54 2.79 -23.40
C GLY A 484 10.96 4.23 -23.04
N ASN A 485 10.97 4.56 -21.75
CA ASN A 485 11.33 5.87 -21.20
C ASN A 485 10.43 7.04 -21.65
N LYS A 486 9.21 6.76 -22.11
CA LYS A 486 8.21 7.81 -22.32
C LYS A 486 7.87 8.48 -20.99
N ASN A 487 7.73 9.80 -21.00
CA ASN A 487 7.27 10.54 -19.83
C ASN A 487 5.77 10.32 -19.64
N ILE A 488 5.40 9.85 -18.44
CA ILE A 488 4.01 9.55 -18.10
C ILE A 488 3.78 9.97 -16.64
N ALA A 489 2.72 10.73 -16.37
CA ALA A 489 2.23 10.96 -15.02
C ALA A 489 1.38 9.78 -14.55
N ILE A 490 1.84 9.07 -13.52
CA ILE A 490 1.19 7.87 -12.99
C ILE A 490 0.97 8.05 -11.48
N SER A 491 -0.30 7.97 -11.05
CA SER A 491 -0.68 8.08 -9.63
C SER A 491 -0.66 6.71 -8.96
N HIS A 492 0.44 6.40 -8.27
CA HIS A 492 0.57 5.17 -7.48
C HIS A 492 1.56 5.32 -6.34
N ILE A 493 1.25 4.75 -5.18
CA ILE A 493 2.08 4.90 -3.97
C ILE A 493 3.50 4.37 -4.15
N GLY A 494 3.68 3.18 -4.74
CA GLY A 494 5.01 2.59 -4.94
C GLY A 494 5.88 3.46 -5.85
N LEU A 495 5.34 3.89 -6.99
CA LEU A 495 6.06 4.78 -7.90
C LEU A 495 6.36 6.13 -7.25
N ALA A 496 5.43 6.67 -6.46
CA ALA A 496 5.63 7.92 -5.75
C ALA A 496 6.80 7.85 -4.77
N GLN A 497 6.91 6.78 -3.99
CA GLN A 497 8.07 6.56 -3.11
C GLN A 497 9.36 6.39 -3.92
N TYR A 498 9.31 5.67 -5.04
CA TYR A 498 10.48 5.49 -5.90
C TYR A 498 10.98 6.83 -6.46
N HIS A 499 10.08 7.72 -6.90
CA HIS A 499 10.44 9.08 -7.30
C HIS A 499 11.13 9.84 -6.16
N GLY A 500 10.62 9.73 -4.92
CA GLY A 500 11.23 10.36 -3.74
C GLY A 500 12.65 9.89 -3.47
N ARG A 501 12.89 8.57 -3.59
CA ARG A 501 14.22 7.96 -3.45
C ARG A 501 15.20 8.47 -4.51
N ILE A 502 14.80 8.46 -5.79
CA ILE A 502 15.66 8.91 -6.89
C ILE A 502 15.97 10.40 -6.77
N ALA A 503 14.98 11.24 -6.46
CA ALA A 503 15.21 12.67 -6.24
C ALA A 503 16.22 12.90 -5.10
N ALA A 504 16.08 12.19 -3.97
CA ALA A 504 17.02 12.31 -2.85
C ALA A 504 18.45 11.92 -3.22
N PHE A 505 18.64 10.83 -3.97
CA PHE A 505 19.97 10.44 -4.46
C PHE A 505 20.62 11.54 -5.31
N ASN A 506 19.86 12.17 -6.20
CA ASN A 506 20.39 13.21 -7.08
C ASN A 506 20.56 14.56 -6.37
N MET A 507 19.71 14.89 -5.40
CA MET A 507 19.91 16.02 -4.47
C MET A 507 21.21 15.84 -3.66
N ALA A 508 21.58 14.60 -3.34
CA ALA A 508 22.84 14.23 -2.70
C ALA A 508 24.01 13.97 -3.69
N ASN A 509 23.86 14.32 -4.97
CA ASN A 509 24.87 14.21 -6.02
C ASN A 509 25.38 12.77 -6.29
N LYS A 510 24.52 11.75 -6.17
CA LYS A 510 24.90 10.33 -6.41
C LYS A 510 24.70 9.84 -7.86
N GLU A 511 24.24 10.69 -8.77
CA GLU A 511 23.97 10.35 -10.19
C GLU A 511 23.20 9.03 -10.39
N THR A 512 21.94 9.00 -9.95
CA THR A 512 21.10 7.80 -10.01
C THR A 512 19.91 8.00 -10.95
N PHE A 513 19.66 7.02 -11.82
CA PHE A 513 18.61 7.09 -12.83
C PHE A 513 17.38 6.27 -12.46
N LEU A 514 16.20 6.78 -12.81
CA LEU A 514 14.92 6.10 -12.66
C LEU A 514 14.82 4.91 -13.64
N LYS A 515 14.52 3.72 -13.11
CA LYS A 515 14.28 2.50 -13.89
C LYS A 515 12.93 1.87 -13.51
N SER A 516 11.86 2.61 -13.76
CA SER A 516 10.53 2.30 -13.23
C SER A 516 9.77 1.22 -14.02
N VAL A 517 9.27 0.23 -13.28
CA VAL A 517 8.24 -0.71 -13.75
C VAL A 517 7.04 -0.53 -12.83
N PRO A 518 5.99 0.20 -13.25
CA PRO A 518 4.84 0.44 -12.40
C PRO A 518 4.19 -0.87 -11.94
N PHE A 519 3.90 -0.97 -10.65
CA PHE A 519 3.24 -2.12 -10.03
C PHE A 519 2.12 -1.61 -9.13
N PHE A 520 0.92 -2.18 -9.24
CA PHE A 520 -0.29 -1.74 -8.56
C PHE A 520 -1.04 -2.92 -7.96
N TRP A 521 -1.86 -2.62 -6.97
CA TRP A 521 -2.81 -3.58 -6.42
C TRP A 521 -4.08 -2.90 -5.92
N THR A 522 -5.14 -3.69 -5.78
CA THR A 522 -6.36 -3.31 -5.06
C THR A 522 -6.96 -4.54 -4.40
N VAL A 523 -7.76 -4.32 -3.36
CA VAL A 523 -8.52 -5.37 -2.69
C VAL A 523 -9.99 -4.97 -2.65
N LEU A 524 -10.82 -5.78 -3.30
CA LEU A 524 -12.26 -5.60 -3.44
C LEU A 524 -12.97 -6.79 -2.77
N PHE A 525 -13.64 -6.57 -1.63
CA PHE A 525 -14.25 -7.63 -0.79
C PHE A 525 -13.33 -8.85 -0.58
N GLY A 526 -12.03 -8.61 -0.32
CA GLY A 526 -11.04 -9.66 -0.09
C GLY A 526 -10.43 -10.28 -1.36
N LYS A 527 -11.00 -10.04 -2.55
CA LYS A 527 -10.35 -10.43 -3.83
C LYS A 527 -9.26 -9.43 -4.16
N SER A 528 -8.04 -9.93 -4.33
CA SER A 528 -6.87 -9.10 -4.64
C SER A 528 -6.61 -9.10 -6.13
N ILE A 529 -6.55 -7.90 -6.71
CA ILE A 529 -6.15 -7.68 -8.10
C ILE A 529 -4.78 -7.00 -8.10
N ARG A 530 -3.89 -7.43 -8.98
CA ARG A 530 -2.55 -6.87 -9.17
C ARG A 530 -2.34 -6.52 -10.63
N TYR A 531 -1.46 -5.56 -10.87
CA TYR A 531 -1.16 -5.09 -12.22
C TYR A 531 0.27 -4.57 -12.29
N ALA A 532 1.02 -4.92 -13.33
CA ALA A 532 2.34 -4.38 -13.60
C ALA A 532 2.47 -3.97 -15.06
N GLY A 533 3.20 -2.88 -15.32
CA GLY A 533 3.29 -2.24 -16.63
C GLY A 533 2.39 -1.01 -16.74
N CYS A 534 2.22 -0.50 -17.95
CA CYS A 534 1.36 0.64 -18.23
C CYS A 534 1.09 0.79 -19.74
N GLY A 535 0.15 1.66 -20.09
CA GLY A 535 -0.16 2.01 -21.47
C GLY A 535 -1.57 1.59 -21.88
N LYS A 536 -1.94 1.95 -23.12
CA LYS A 536 -3.23 1.60 -23.71
C LYS A 536 -3.08 0.33 -24.54
N ALA A 537 -3.86 -0.69 -24.23
CA ALA A 537 -3.84 -1.94 -24.95
C ALA A 537 -4.59 -1.84 -26.29
N ALA A 538 -4.05 -2.47 -27.33
CA ALA A 538 -4.72 -2.74 -28.59
C ALA A 538 -5.56 -4.02 -28.50
N SER A 539 -5.09 -5.02 -27.75
CA SER A 539 -5.83 -6.25 -27.48
C SER A 539 -5.44 -6.87 -26.13
N THR A 540 -6.18 -7.88 -25.68
CA THR A 540 -5.94 -8.60 -24.43
C THR A 540 -6.09 -10.10 -24.60
N GLN A 541 -5.40 -10.88 -23.77
CA GLN A 541 -5.57 -12.33 -23.64
C GLN A 541 -5.75 -12.68 -22.17
N ILE A 542 -6.77 -13.47 -21.86
CA ILE A 542 -7.09 -13.89 -20.50
C ILE A 542 -6.81 -15.39 -20.35
N VAL A 543 -6.20 -15.77 -19.23
CA VAL A 543 -5.88 -17.15 -18.87
C VAL A 543 -6.43 -17.43 -17.48
N GLY A 544 -7.22 -18.49 -17.34
CA GLY A 544 -7.85 -18.89 -16.08
C GLY A 544 -9.36 -18.68 -16.08
N ASP A 545 -9.94 -18.48 -14.91
CA ASP A 545 -11.38 -18.44 -14.71
C ASP A 545 -11.83 -17.02 -14.31
N ILE A 546 -12.61 -16.40 -15.19
CA ILE A 546 -13.12 -15.03 -15.00
C ILE A 546 -14.33 -15.03 -14.07
N GLU A 547 -15.15 -16.08 -14.06
CA GLU A 547 -16.33 -16.18 -13.19
C GLU A 547 -15.91 -16.30 -11.71
N GLU A 548 -14.86 -17.07 -11.44
CA GLU A 548 -14.30 -17.25 -10.09
C GLU A 548 -13.35 -16.11 -9.65
N LEU A 549 -13.10 -15.14 -10.53
CA LEU A 549 -12.08 -14.09 -10.36
C LEU A 549 -10.71 -14.69 -10.00
N LYS A 550 -10.27 -15.69 -10.78
CA LYS A 550 -8.99 -16.40 -10.66
C LYS A 550 -8.30 -16.48 -12.02
N PHE A 551 -7.79 -15.34 -12.48
CA PHE A 551 -7.27 -15.20 -13.84
C PHE A 551 -5.97 -14.38 -13.88
N VAL A 552 -5.30 -14.47 -15.03
CA VAL A 552 -4.22 -13.61 -15.48
C VAL A 552 -4.67 -12.96 -16.79
N ILE A 553 -4.41 -11.67 -16.97
CA ILE A 553 -4.71 -10.92 -18.19
C ILE A 553 -3.44 -10.27 -18.71
N TYR A 554 -3.13 -10.53 -19.97
CA TYR A 554 -2.04 -9.93 -20.72
C TYR A 554 -2.60 -8.81 -21.61
N PHE A 555 -1.94 -7.66 -21.61
CA PHE A 555 -2.29 -6.49 -22.42
C PHE A 555 -1.23 -6.29 -23.50
N PHE A 556 -1.66 -6.20 -24.76
CA PHE A 556 -0.77 -6.07 -25.91
C PHE A 556 -0.89 -4.70 -26.56
N ASP A 557 0.21 -4.16 -27.08
CA ASP A 557 0.19 -3.06 -28.04
C ASP A 557 -0.13 -3.53 -29.47
N GLU A 558 -0.06 -2.63 -30.44
CA GLU A 558 -0.34 -2.90 -31.86
C GLU A 558 0.68 -3.84 -32.51
N ASN A 559 1.85 -4.04 -31.89
CA ASN A 559 2.91 -4.93 -32.37
C ASN A 559 2.95 -6.25 -31.58
N ASP A 560 1.85 -6.59 -30.91
CA ASP A 560 1.72 -7.79 -30.05
C ASP A 560 2.73 -7.85 -28.89
N LYS A 561 3.36 -6.73 -28.52
CA LYS A 561 4.23 -6.66 -27.33
C LYS A 561 3.36 -6.57 -26.08
N VAL A 562 3.69 -7.36 -25.05
CA VAL A 562 3.05 -7.28 -23.74
C VAL A 562 3.52 -6.00 -23.04
N ILE A 563 2.61 -5.06 -22.87
CA ILE A 563 2.85 -3.77 -22.20
C ILE A 563 2.42 -3.75 -20.74
N ALA A 564 1.56 -4.69 -20.35
CA ALA A 564 1.17 -4.90 -18.97
C ALA A 564 0.63 -6.32 -18.72
N VAL A 565 0.66 -6.72 -17.45
CA VAL A 565 0.06 -7.96 -16.95
C VAL A 565 -0.75 -7.66 -15.70
N GLY A 566 -2.00 -8.08 -15.69
CA GLY A 566 -2.87 -8.06 -14.51
C GLY A 566 -3.17 -9.47 -14.02
N SER A 567 -3.50 -9.62 -12.74
CA SER A 567 -4.03 -10.88 -12.22
C SER A 567 -5.03 -10.68 -11.10
N CYS A 568 -5.93 -11.63 -10.91
CA CYS A 568 -6.77 -11.74 -9.73
C CYS A 568 -6.54 -13.11 -9.10
N MET A 569 -6.13 -13.13 -7.82
CA MET A 569 -5.87 -14.37 -7.06
C MET A 569 -4.92 -15.38 -7.77
N ARG A 570 -3.97 -14.88 -8.56
CA ARG A 570 -2.98 -15.68 -9.31
C ARG A 570 -1.61 -15.06 -9.14
N ASP A 571 -0.91 -15.57 -8.14
CA ASP A 571 0.38 -15.08 -7.69
C ASP A 571 1.46 -16.13 -8.02
N PRO A 572 2.71 -15.74 -8.28
CA PRO A 572 3.26 -14.37 -8.28
C PRO A 572 3.44 -13.77 -9.69
N VAL A 573 2.65 -14.20 -10.69
CA VAL A 573 2.87 -13.87 -12.12
C VAL A 573 3.08 -12.38 -12.42
N VAL A 574 2.38 -11.48 -11.75
CA VAL A 574 2.53 -10.03 -11.96
C VAL A 574 3.87 -9.52 -11.43
N ALA A 575 4.35 -10.06 -10.30
CA ALA A 575 5.69 -9.76 -9.77
C ALA A 575 6.78 -10.35 -10.67
N GLN A 576 6.55 -11.56 -11.18
CA GLN A 576 7.43 -12.19 -12.18
C GLN A 576 7.55 -11.32 -13.44
N TYR A 577 6.44 -10.81 -13.97
CA TYR A 577 6.45 -9.94 -15.15
C TYR A 577 7.20 -8.63 -14.88
N ALA A 578 6.96 -8.00 -13.72
CA ALA A 578 7.66 -6.78 -13.35
C ALA A 578 9.19 -7.00 -13.27
N GLU A 579 9.61 -8.16 -12.75
CA GLU A 579 11.02 -8.52 -12.68
C GLU A 579 11.62 -8.78 -14.07
N PHE A 580 10.90 -9.53 -14.91
CA PHE A 580 11.28 -9.80 -16.30
C PHE A 580 11.54 -8.50 -17.08
N VAL A 581 10.61 -7.55 -16.98
CA VAL A 581 10.76 -6.23 -17.62
C VAL A 581 11.89 -5.44 -16.99
N THR A 582 12.09 -5.47 -15.66
CA THR A 582 13.19 -4.72 -15.03
C THR A 582 14.57 -5.21 -15.50
N GLN A 583 14.69 -6.50 -15.83
CA GLN A 583 15.90 -7.07 -16.43
C GLN A 583 16.10 -6.69 -17.91
N GLY A 584 15.21 -5.88 -18.49
CA GLY A 584 15.28 -5.45 -19.89
C GLY A 584 14.69 -6.44 -20.89
N LYS A 585 14.10 -7.55 -20.40
CA LYS A 585 13.49 -8.56 -21.25
C LYS A 585 12.12 -8.08 -21.75
N THR A 586 11.73 -8.52 -22.94
CA THR A 586 10.45 -8.16 -23.56
C THR A 586 9.67 -9.41 -23.91
N LEU A 587 8.37 -9.39 -23.63
CA LEU A 587 7.44 -10.49 -23.85
C LEU A 587 6.47 -10.13 -24.98
N TYR A 588 6.17 -11.07 -25.86
CA TYR A 588 5.25 -10.91 -26.98
C TYR A 588 4.13 -11.96 -26.93
N LYS A 589 3.03 -11.70 -27.64
CA LYS A 589 1.88 -12.61 -27.72
C LYS A 589 2.24 -14.01 -28.22
N LYS A 590 3.18 -14.11 -29.18
CA LYS A 590 3.68 -15.39 -29.70
C LYS A 590 4.35 -16.26 -28.62
N ASP A 591 4.83 -15.66 -27.53
CA ASP A 591 5.51 -16.37 -26.44
C ASP A 591 4.48 -16.98 -25.45
N LEU A 592 3.18 -16.79 -25.68
CA LEU A 592 2.08 -17.18 -24.78
C LEU A 592 1.18 -18.29 -25.34
N THR A 593 1.51 -18.89 -26.48
CA THR A 593 0.58 -19.77 -27.23
C THR A 593 0.51 -21.20 -26.71
N GLU A 594 1.63 -21.80 -26.30
CA GLU A 594 1.66 -23.19 -25.80
C GLU A 594 1.51 -23.24 -24.28
N ASP A 595 2.42 -22.58 -23.56
CA ASP A 595 2.36 -22.38 -22.11
C ASP A 595 2.45 -20.87 -21.83
N PRO A 596 1.33 -20.22 -21.45
CA PRO A 596 1.31 -18.78 -21.15
C PRO A 596 2.22 -18.34 -19.99
N PHE A 597 2.89 -19.26 -19.30
CA PHE A 597 3.76 -18.99 -18.17
C PHE A 597 5.20 -19.49 -18.37
N ALA A 598 5.55 -20.04 -19.53
CA ALA A 598 6.90 -20.58 -19.79
C ALA A 598 8.01 -19.53 -19.60
N TRP A 599 7.76 -18.29 -20.00
CA TRP A 599 8.66 -17.13 -19.86
C TRP A 599 9.10 -16.87 -18.40
N THR A 600 8.34 -17.33 -17.41
CA THR A 600 8.71 -17.13 -15.99
C THR A 600 10.00 -17.83 -15.61
N LYS A 601 10.36 -18.93 -16.30
CA LYS A 601 11.62 -19.66 -16.09
C LYS A 601 12.84 -18.86 -16.52
N GLU A 602 12.67 -17.91 -17.43
CA GLU A 602 13.76 -17.09 -17.95
C GLU A 602 14.18 -15.98 -16.98
N ILE A 603 13.38 -15.67 -15.95
CA ILE A 603 13.68 -14.61 -14.97
C ILE A 603 14.98 -14.90 -14.23
N THR A 604 15.23 -16.17 -13.93
CA THR A 604 16.41 -16.66 -13.21
C THR A 604 17.56 -17.07 -14.14
N ASN A 605 17.40 -16.90 -15.46
CA ASN A 605 18.49 -17.05 -16.43
C ASN A 605 19.26 -15.73 -16.48
N PHE A 606 20.21 -15.59 -15.55
CA PHE A 606 21.20 -14.53 -15.59
C PHE A 606 22.28 -14.96 -16.57
N GLU A 607 22.55 -14.15 -17.60
CA GLU A 607 23.73 -14.39 -18.47
C GLU A 607 24.97 -14.45 -17.56
N GLN A 608 25.76 -15.51 -17.72
CA GLN A 608 26.99 -15.74 -16.94
C GLN A 608 28.10 -14.77 -17.29
#